data_AF-A0A0F8XDN4-F1
#
_entry.id   AF-A0A0F8XDN4-F1
#
_cell.length_a   1.000
_cell.length_b   1.000
_cell.length_c   1.000
_cell.angle_alpha   90.00
_cell.angle_beta   90.00
_cell.angle_gamma   90.00
#
_symmetry.space_group_name_H-M   'P 1'
#
loop_
_entity.id
_entity.type
_entity.pdbx_description
1 polymer ?
#
loop_
_entity_poly.entity_id
_entity_poly.type
_entity_poly.pdbx_seq_one_letter_code
_entity_poly.pdbx_strand_id
1 'polypeptide(L)'
;MFSVRKLYLTAIIISLSFLLILGCTKKDNKPSKAGKNKSTTQTYTDLKFDKSAVTSDPFNDPKGPYYHKVYKATSEDGLNFTRETEVMLDKASVPDIVKTKDGRLIIYAVDGSGRSFANLMLAISKDNGDSWKTGSLHIDTGDGQQIGAADPQAVLTDDGKIRLFYLVFPEKKPPLDENGQPKPTGEKTKIKSAISNDGINFKEEKGARYESTDFITDPDVVKIGNKWFMYVSKGRELIAASSTDGDTFKYDKSIRTTGSVSKTVATGGGKYRQFYCGDGGIDSAVTSDGLNWTDEEGSRLKTEQEEIICDPT
;
A
#
# COMPACT_ATOMS: atom_id res chain seq x y z
N MET A 1 -29.84 -17.56 -58.59
CA MET A 1 -29.19 -17.41 -59.91
C MET A 1 -27.84 -18.09 -59.81
N PHE A 2 -27.71 -19.23 -60.50
CA PHE A 2 -26.51 -20.08 -60.49
C PHE A 2 -25.33 -19.35 -61.15
N SER A 3 -24.11 -19.58 -60.66
CA SER A 3 -22.93 -19.59 -61.53
C SER A 3 -21.96 -20.67 -61.08
N VAL A 4 -21.91 -21.72 -61.88
CA VAL A 4 -20.94 -22.80 -61.86
C VAL A 4 -20.04 -22.61 -63.08
N ARG A 5 -18.71 -22.62 -62.88
CA ARG A 5 -17.72 -23.14 -63.86
C ARG A 5 -16.62 -23.79 -63.01
N LYS A 6 -16.50 -25.14 -62.99
CA LYS A 6 -15.80 -26.02 -63.97
C LYS A 6 -14.31 -25.60 -64.08
N LEU A 7 -13.29 -26.45 -63.93
CA LEU A 7 -13.19 -27.84 -64.40
C LEU A 7 -11.78 -28.44 -64.11
N TYR A 8 -11.72 -29.77 -63.95
CA TYR A 8 -10.61 -30.72 -64.19
C TYR A 8 -9.34 -30.69 -63.28
N LEU A 9 -8.68 -31.80 -62.92
CA LEU A 9 -8.26 -32.97 -63.72
C LEU A 9 -7.86 -34.17 -62.81
N THR A 10 -8.28 -35.40 -63.18
CA THR A 10 -7.59 -36.74 -63.12
C THR A 10 -6.83 -37.22 -61.84
N ALA A 11 -7.21 -38.35 -61.20
CA ALA A 11 -6.84 -39.76 -61.49
C ALA A 11 -5.33 -40.07 -61.20
N ILE A 12 -4.85 -41.15 -60.54
CA ILE A 12 -5.28 -42.56 -60.42
C ILE A 12 -4.27 -43.33 -59.47
N ILE A 13 -4.75 -44.33 -58.70
CA ILE A 13 -4.19 -45.70 -58.41
C ILE A 13 -3.07 -46.01 -57.35
N ILE A 14 -3.48 -46.85 -56.34
CA ILE A 14 -2.89 -48.12 -55.78
C ILE A 14 -1.53 -48.06 -55.01
N SER A 15 -1.16 -48.79 -53.93
CA SER A 15 -1.59 -50.02 -53.19
C SER A 15 -1.02 -50.06 -51.75
N LEU A 16 -1.69 -50.86 -50.90
CA LEU A 16 -1.27 -51.63 -49.71
C LEU A 16 0.16 -51.52 -49.14
N SER A 17 0.25 -51.39 -47.81
CA SER A 17 0.74 -52.48 -46.93
C SER A 17 0.50 -52.19 -45.43
N PHE A 18 0.17 -53.25 -44.69
CA PHE A 18 -0.06 -53.30 -43.25
C PHE A 18 1.29 -53.49 -42.53
N LEU A 19 1.56 -52.76 -41.43
CA LEU A 19 2.40 -53.26 -40.35
C LEU A 19 2.07 -52.54 -39.02
N LEU A 20 1.70 -53.33 -38.01
CA LEU A 20 1.57 -52.89 -36.61
C LEU A 20 2.94 -52.54 -36.04
N ILE A 21 3.06 -51.37 -35.40
CA ILE A 21 4.03 -51.14 -34.31
C ILE A 21 3.34 -50.30 -33.22
N LEU A 22 3.32 -50.82 -31.99
CA LEU A 22 2.95 -50.11 -30.77
C LEU A 22 3.95 -48.97 -30.49
N GLY A 23 3.46 -47.77 -30.15
CA GLY A 23 4.29 -46.68 -29.67
C GLY A 23 3.49 -45.51 -29.10
N CYS A 24 3.54 -45.36 -27.78
CA CYS A 24 3.20 -44.23 -26.92
C CYS A 24 2.44 -43.03 -27.54
N THR A 25 1.20 -42.80 -27.09
CA THR A 25 0.46 -41.56 -27.31
C THR A 25 1.09 -40.40 -26.54
N LYS A 26 1.88 -39.58 -27.24
CA LYS A 26 2.08 -38.16 -26.87
C LYS A 26 0.83 -37.39 -27.28
N LYS A 27 0.16 -36.75 -26.33
CA LYS A 27 -0.86 -35.73 -26.61
C LYS A 27 -0.16 -34.50 -27.19
N ASP A 28 -0.48 -34.20 -28.44
CA ASP A 28 -0.16 -32.91 -29.07
C ASP A 28 -0.99 -31.81 -28.42
N ASN A 29 -0.38 -31.09 -27.47
CA ASN A 29 -0.89 -29.79 -27.04
C ASN A 29 -0.41 -28.74 -28.04
N LYS A 30 -1.36 -28.20 -28.83
CA LYS A 30 -1.22 -26.89 -29.49
C LYS A 30 -0.69 -25.88 -28.47
N PRO A 31 0.36 -25.10 -28.78
CA PRO A 31 0.78 -24.03 -27.89
C PRO A 31 -0.28 -22.93 -27.92
N SER A 32 -1.01 -22.79 -26.80
CA SER A 32 -1.74 -21.57 -26.50
C SER A 32 -0.74 -20.41 -26.47
N LYS A 33 -1.06 -19.30 -27.13
CA LYS A 33 -0.29 -18.05 -27.04
C LYS A 33 -0.27 -17.59 -25.58
N ALA A 34 0.78 -17.96 -24.85
CA ALA A 34 1.09 -17.38 -23.56
C ALA A 34 1.53 -15.93 -23.81
N GLY A 35 0.73 -14.98 -23.31
CA GLY A 35 1.19 -13.60 -23.15
C GLY A 35 2.45 -13.61 -22.29
N LYS A 36 3.54 -13.09 -22.84
CA LYS A 36 4.80 -12.92 -22.11
C LYS A 36 4.62 -11.79 -21.08
N ASN A 37 4.12 -12.07 -19.89
CA ASN A 37 4.43 -11.23 -18.74
C ASN A 37 5.83 -11.61 -18.24
N LYS A 38 6.86 -10.97 -18.82
CA LYS A 38 8.19 -10.94 -18.20
C LYS A 38 8.06 -10.07 -16.95
N SER A 39 7.80 -10.69 -15.80
CA SER A 39 8.08 -10.07 -14.52
C SER A 39 9.60 -9.96 -14.38
N THR A 40 10.18 -8.87 -14.87
CA THR A 40 11.56 -8.50 -14.55
C THR A 40 11.58 -7.97 -13.13
N THR A 41 12.16 -8.72 -12.19
CA THR A 41 12.37 -8.29 -10.80
C THR A 41 13.11 -6.95 -10.78
N GLN A 42 12.45 -5.89 -10.32
CA GLN A 42 13.04 -4.55 -10.31
C GLN A 42 14.01 -4.41 -9.14
N THR A 43 15.18 -3.80 -9.39
CA THR A 43 16.18 -3.52 -8.36
C THR A 43 16.28 -2.01 -8.09
N TYR A 44 16.94 -1.61 -7.00
CA TYR A 44 17.16 -0.19 -6.68
C TYR A 44 17.83 0.58 -7.83
N THR A 45 18.85 0.01 -8.49
CA THR A 45 19.56 0.67 -9.59
C THR A 45 18.68 0.90 -10.80
N ASP A 46 17.64 0.09 -10.98
CA ASP A 46 16.68 0.15 -12.07
C ASP A 46 15.32 0.74 -11.64
N LEU A 47 15.25 1.31 -10.44
CA LEU A 47 14.03 1.91 -9.92
C LEU A 47 13.53 3.02 -10.87
N LYS A 48 12.29 2.87 -11.31
CA LYS A 48 11.54 3.71 -12.25
C LYS A 48 10.04 3.50 -12.02
N PHE A 49 9.25 4.42 -12.52
CA PHE A 49 7.80 4.26 -12.57
C PHE A 49 7.36 3.34 -13.71
N ASP A 50 6.18 2.73 -13.54
CA ASP A 50 5.59 1.80 -14.52
C ASP A 50 5.08 2.55 -15.76
N LYS A 51 4.56 3.76 -15.55
CA LYS A 51 4.03 4.65 -16.57
C LYS A 51 4.40 6.11 -16.27
N SER A 52 4.31 6.94 -17.31
CA SER A 52 4.47 8.39 -17.18
C SER A 52 3.35 8.97 -16.30
N ALA A 53 3.67 10.06 -15.60
CA ALA A 53 2.68 10.80 -14.82
C ALA A 53 1.57 11.36 -15.73
N VAL A 54 0.34 11.35 -15.22
CA VAL A 54 -0.78 12.03 -15.87
C VAL A 54 -0.64 13.55 -15.76
N THR A 55 -1.12 14.27 -16.77
CA THR A 55 -1.05 15.74 -16.84
C THR A 55 -2.24 16.45 -16.18
N SER A 56 -3.24 15.71 -15.72
CA SER A 56 -4.43 16.21 -15.05
C SER A 56 -4.85 15.29 -13.91
N ASP A 57 -5.56 15.82 -12.92
CA ASP A 57 -6.03 15.06 -11.76
C ASP A 57 -6.83 13.80 -12.17
N PRO A 58 -6.33 12.59 -11.88
CA PRO A 58 -6.99 11.35 -12.25
C PRO A 58 -8.13 10.97 -11.28
N PHE A 59 -8.24 11.63 -10.13
CA PHE A 59 -9.24 11.33 -9.10
C PHE A 59 -10.46 12.24 -9.16
N ASN A 60 -10.36 13.36 -9.90
CA ASN A 60 -11.39 14.41 -9.93
C ASN A 60 -11.77 14.87 -8.51
N ASP A 61 -10.73 15.08 -7.69
CA ASP A 61 -10.80 15.53 -6.31
C ASP A 61 -9.76 16.64 -6.10
N PRO A 62 -10.19 17.91 -5.98
CA PRO A 62 -9.28 19.03 -5.78
C PRO A 62 -8.55 18.99 -4.43
N LYS A 63 -8.96 18.11 -3.51
CA LYS A 63 -8.29 17.82 -2.23
C LYS A 63 -7.69 16.41 -2.21
N GLY A 64 -7.49 15.82 -3.39
CA GLY A 64 -6.99 14.46 -3.53
C GLY A 64 -5.47 14.38 -3.67
N PRO A 65 -4.93 13.14 -3.68
CA PRO A 65 -3.49 12.88 -3.72
C PRO A 65 -2.72 13.54 -4.87
N TYR A 66 -3.39 13.91 -5.97
CA TYR A 66 -2.77 14.63 -7.10
C TYR A 66 -2.22 16.01 -6.71
N TYR A 67 -2.79 16.64 -5.68
CA TYR A 67 -2.41 17.95 -5.18
C TYR A 67 -1.60 17.90 -3.88
N HIS A 68 -1.45 16.71 -3.29
CA HIS A 68 -0.73 16.52 -2.04
C HIS A 68 0.78 16.45 -2.25
N LYS A 69 1.51 16.81 -1.19
CA LYS A 69 2.96 16.84 -1.13
C LYS A 69 3.42 16.23 0.18
N VAL A 70 4.52 15.49 0.12
CA VAL A 70 5.21 14.97 1.30
C VAL A 70 6.40 15.87 1.60
N TYR A 71 6.53 16.25 2.86
CA TYR A 71 7.63 17.06 3.42
C TYR A 71 8.34 16.26 4.50
N LYS A 72 9.50 16.76 4.93
CA LYS A 72 10.30 16.18 6.03
C LYS A 72 10.41 17.19 7.17
N ALA A 73 10.44 16.67 8.39
CA ALA A 73 10.83 17.42 9.58
C ALA A 73 11.77 16.56 10.43
N THR A 74 12.67 17.18 11.17
CA THR A 74 13.66 16.49 12.00
C THR A 74 13.55 16.90 13.46
N SER A 75 13.85 15.98 14.38
CA SER A 75 13.80 16.21 15.81
C SER A 75 14.81 15.32 16.54
N GLU A 76 15.44 15.83 17.58
CA GLU A 76 16.35 15.07 18.45
C GLU A 76 15.62 14.45 19.66
N ASP A 77 14.49 15.03 20.07
CA ASP A 77 13.71 14.62 21.25
C ASP A 77 12.34 14.02 20.91
N GLY A 78 11.96 14.07 19.63
CA GLY A 78 10.66 13.65 19.13
C GLY A 78 9.50 14.51 19.64
N LEU A 79 9.77 15.72 20.11
CA LEU A 79 8.81 16.69 20.63
C LEU A 79 8.89 18.03 19.91
N ASN A 80 10.10 18.49 19.60
CA ASN A 80 10.37 19.75 18.91
C ASN A 80 10.91 19.43 17.52
N PHE A 81 10.15 19.75 16.49
CA PHE A 81 10.51 19.46 15.11
C PHE A 81 10.93 20.71 14.36
N THR A 82 12.00 20.60 13.58
CA THR A 82 12.40 21.58 12.57
C THR A 82 11.87 21.12 11.22
N ARG A 83 10.92 21.89 10.66
CA ARG A 83 10.34 21.61 9.34
C ARG A 83 11.32 21.97 8.22
N GLU A 84 11.42 21.12 7.23
CA GLU A 84 12.05 21.44 5.95
C GLU A 84 10.98 21.92 4.95
N THR A 85 11.32 22.93 4.16
CA THR A 85 10.39 23.57 3.22
C THR A 85 10.46 22.98 1.81
N GLU A 86 11.48 22.16 1.53
CA GLU A 86 11.63 21.48 0.26
C GLU A 86 10.63 20.31 0.15
N VAL A 87 9.98 20.23 -1.00
CA VAL A 87 9.05 19.12 -1.30
C VAL A 87 9.87 17.85 -1.49
N MET A 88 9.61 16.84 -0.65
CA MET A 88 10.27 15.54 -0.77
C MET A 88 9.62 14.69 -1.86
N LEU A 89 8.29 14.56 -1.85
CA LEU A 89 7.52 13.87 -2.88
C LEU A 89 6.37 14.74 -3.34
N ASP A 90 6.24 14.92 -4.65
CA ASP A 90 5.13 15.64 -5.27
C ASP A 90 4.08 14.66 -5.80
N LYS A 91 2.81 15.06 -5.71
CA LYS A 91 1.65 14.25 -6.10
C LYS A 91 1.66 12.91 -5.37
N ALA A 92 1.83 12.97 -4.06
CA ALA A 92 1.95 11.84 -3.16
C ALA A 92 1.21 12.14 -1.85
N SER A 93 0.57 11.13 -1.26
CA SER A 93 -0.25 11.28 -0.05
C SER A 93 -0.09 10.09 0.88
N VAL A 94 -0.44 10.25 2.16
CA VAL A 94 -0.43 9.18 3.17
C VAL A 94 0.90 8.40 3.15
N PRO A 95 2.03 9.09 3.38
CA PRO A 95 3.32 8.41 3.42
C PRO A 95 3.39 7.47 4.63
N ASP A 96 4.28 6.48 4.53
CA ASP A 96 4.89 5.83 5.67
C ASP A 96 6.35 5.48 5.38
N ILE A 97 7.20 5.43 6.41
CA ILE A 97 8.64 5.22 6.30
C ILE A 97 9.09 4.01 7.12
N VAL A 98 10.01 3.24 6.55
CA VAL A 98 10.72 2.17 7.24
C VAL A 98 12.22 2.30 7.06
N LYS A 99 12.97 2.10 8.15
CA LYS A 99 14.41 1.92 8.10
C LYS A 99 14.73 0.43 8.03
N THR A 100 15.47 0.04 7.00
CA THR A 100 15.90 -1.34 6.76
C THR A 100 17.11 -1.71 7.62
N LYS A 101 17.39 -3.03 7.77
CA LYS A 101 18.58 -3.51 8.51
C LYS A 101 19.90 -3.03 7.91
N ASP A 102 19.95 -2.83 6.58
CA ASP A 102 21.12 -2.29 5.88
C ASP A 102 21.18 -0.76 5.89
N GLY A 103 20.29 -0.10 6.65
CA GLY A 103 20.35 1.34 6.92
C GLY A 103 19.62 2.22 5.90
N ARG A 104 19.07 1.65 4.81
CA ARG A 104 18.26 2.40 3.85
C ARG A 104 16.96 2.87 4.49
N LEU A 105 16.53 4.07 4.12
CA LEU A 105 15.19 4.57 4.37
C LEU A 105 14.32 4.30 3.14
N ILE A 106 13.12 3.78 3.35
CA ILE A 106 12.14 3.58 2.28
C ILE A 106 10.82 4.21 2.70
N ILE A 107 10.36 5.17 1.91
CA ILE A 107 9.02 5.75 2.02
C ILE A 107 8.11 5.03 1.03
N TYR A 108 6.92 4.67 1.47
CA TYR A 108 5.79 4.26 0.63
C TYR A 108 4.71 5.33 0.73
N ALA A 109 4.03 5.66 -0.36
CA ALA A 109 2.97 6.66 -0.36
C ALA A 109 1.94 6.34 -1.44
N VAL A 110 0.71 6.84 -1.30
CA VAL A 110 -0.28 6.85 -2.38
C VAL A 110 0.27 7.65 -3.56
N ASP A 111 0.21 7.06 -4.75
CA ASP A 111 0.69 7.72 -5.97
C ASP A 111 -0.40 8.58 -6.61
N GLY A 112 -0.36 9.86 -6.31
CA GLY A 112 -1.33 10.84 -6.80
C GLY A 112 -1.28 11.08 -8.31
N SER A 113 -0.22 10.65 -9.02
CA SER A 113 -0.10 10.86 -10.47
C SER A 113 -0.43 9.62 -11.31
N GLY A 114 -0.88 8.54 -10.67
CA GLY A 114 -1.14 7.28 -11.34
C GLY A 114 0.04 6.83 -12.21
N ARG A 115 1.26 6.87 -11.68
CA ARG A 115 2.51 6.37 -12.27
C ARG A 115 2.74 4.89 -11.97
N SER A 116 2.19 4.37 -10.88
CA SER A 116 2.29 2.96 -10.46
C SER A 116 1.03 2.14 -10.74
N PHE A 117 1.22 0.86 -11.06
CA PHE A 117 0.13 -0.13 -11.14
C PHE A 117 -0.39 -0.59 -9.78
N ALA A 118 0.38 -0.43 -8.70
CA ALA A 118 -0.06 -0.76 -7.35
C ALA A 118 -0.85 0.38 -6.68
N ASN A 119 -1.00 1.53 -7.35
CA ASN A 119 -1.52 2.80 -6.81
C ASN A 119 -0.69 3.40 -5.67
N LEU A 120 0.45 2.77 -5.35
CA LEU A 120 1.43 3.25 -4.39
C LEU A 120 2.74 3.55 -5.12
N MET A 121 3.46 4.56 -4.67
CA MET A 121 4.83 4.85 -5.06
C MET A 121 5.78 4.60 -3.90
N LEU A 122 7.08 4.56 -4.20
CA LEU A 122 8.12 4.52 -3.19
C LEU A 122 9.24 5.52 -3.47
N ALA A 123 9.95 5.89 -2.40
CA ALA A 123 11.21 6.61 -2.46
C ALA A 123 12.24 5.93 -1.56
N ILE A 124 13.46 5.72 -2.05
CA ILE A 124 14.55 5.08 -1.30
C ILE A 124 15.71 6.06 -1.14
N SER A 125 16.19 6.19 0.08
CA SER A 125 17.45 6.88 0.42
C SER A 125 18.47 5.90 1.00
N LYS A 126 19.74 6.11 0.65
CA LYS A 126 20.91 5.38 1.19
C LYS A 126 21.82 6.25 2.05
N ASP A 127 21.49 7.52 2.19
CA ASP A 127 22.27 8.59 2.80
C ASP A 127 21.43 9.32 3.86
N ASN A 128 20.70 8.55 4.68
CA ASN A 128 19.88 9.05 5.79
C ASN A 128 18.88 10.16 5.42
N GLY A 129 18.39 10.17 4.18
CA GLY A 129 17.37 11.08 3.71
C GLY A 129 17.89 12.34 3.02
N ASP A 130 19.19 12.40 2.71
CA ASP A 130 19.79 13.51 1.94
C ASP A 130 19.41 13.44 0.45
N SER A 131 19.37 12.24 -0.13
CA SER A 131 18.91 12.05 -1.51
C SER A 131 17.97 10.86 -1.66
N TRP A 132 17.06 10.97 -2.65
CA TRP A 132 15.97 10.02 -2.84
C TRP A 132 15.86 9.58 -4.29
N LYS A 133 15.69 8.28 -4.48
CA LYS A 133 15.28 7.70 -5.76
C LYS A 133 13.85 7.22 -5.69
N THR A 134 13.01 7.69 -6.61
CA THR A 134 11.57 7.37 -6.64
C THR A 134 11.22 6.35 -7.71
N GLY A 135 10.16 5.57 -7.50
CA GLY A 135 9.57 4.71 -8.53
C GLY A 135 8.35 3.95 -8.05
N SER A 136 7.99 2.91 -8.79
CA SER A 136 6.90 2.00 -8.43
C SER A 136 7.39 0.87 -7.52
N LEU A 137 6.50 0.36 -6.67
CA LEU A 137 6.59 -0.99 -6.09
C LEU A 137 5.68 -1.95 -6.86
N HIS A 138 5.93 -3.23 -6.65
CA HIS A 138 5.15 -4.33 -7.21
C HIS A 138 4.59 -5.19 -6.10
N ILE A 139 3.28 -5.46 -6.12
CA ILE A 139 2.62 -6.38 -5.19
C ILE A 139 2.07 -7.55 -6.01
N ASP A 140 2.67 -8.73 -5.85
CA ASP A 140 2.19 -9.98 -6.44
C ASP A 140 1.05 -10.55 -5.59
N THR A 141 -0.17 -10.47 -6.11
CA THR A 141 -1.39 -11.04 -5.53
C THR A 141 -1.58 -12.52 -5.84
N GLY A 142 -0.73 -13.11 -6.69
CA GLY A 142 -0.82 -14.50 -7.15
C GLY A 142 -1.87 -14.76 -8.22
N ASP A 143 -2.85 -13.87 -8.41
CA ASP A 143 -3.89 -13.96 -9.45
C ASP A 143 -3.65 -12.99 -10.62
N GLY A 144 -2.59 -12.17 -10.54
CA GLY A 144 -2.20 -11.21 -11.56
C GLY A 144 -3.09 -9.97 -11.65
N GLN A 145 -4.00 -9.78 -10.69
CA GLN A 145 -4.83 -8.58 -10.63
C GLN A 145 -4.01 -7.37 -10.19
N GLN A 146 -4.26 -6.23 -10.84
CA GLN A 146 -3.83 -4.94 -10.30
C GLN A 146 -4.68 -4.61 -9.07
N ILE A 147 -4.05 -4.02 -8.06
CA ILE A 147 -4.72 -3.61 -6.83
C ILE A 147 -4.70 -2.09 -6.73
N GLY A 148 -5.82 -1.51 -6.30
CA GLY A 148 -5.90 -0.12 -5.87
C GLY A 148 -5.52 -0.02 -4.40
N ALA A 149 -4.26 -0.31 -4.05
CA ALA A 149 -3.80 -0.19 -2.68
C ALA A 149 -3.74 1.29 -2.27
N ALA A 150 -4.08 1.56 -1.02
CA ALA A 150 -4.01 2.89 -0.40
C ALA A 150 -3.44 2.77 1.02
N ASP A 151 -3.15 3.92 1.63
CA ASP A 151 -2.75 4.08 3.03
C ASP A 151 -1.70 3.06 3.49
N PRO A 152 -0.49 3.11 2.90
CA PRO A 152 0.56 2.16 3.24
C PRO A 152 1.06 2.35 4.68
N GLN A 153 1.37 1.24 5.34
CA GLN A 153 2.14 1.22 6.59
C GLN A 153 3.18 0.10 6.53
N ALA A 154 4.44 0.45 6.68
CA ALA A 154 5.57 -0.46 6.60
C ALA A 154 6.13 -0.76 7.99
N VAL A 155 6.34 -2.06 8.25
CA VAL A 155 7.01 -2.55 9.46
C VAL A 155 8.23 -3.36 9.06
N LEU A 156 9.38 -3.07 9.68
CA LEU A 156 10.54 -3.96 9.63
C LEU A 156 10.29 -5.15 10.58
N THR A 157 10.30 -6.35 10.01
CA THR A 157 10.13 -7.59 10.77
C THR A 157 11.44 -8.03 11.43
N ASP A 158 11.35 -8.86 12.47
CA ASP A 158 12.50 -9.37 13.22
C ASP A 158 13.50 -10.12 12.33
N ASP A 159 13.03 -10.81 11.28
CA ASP A 159 13.88 -11.51 10.30
C ASP A 159 14.51 -10.56 9.26
N GLY A 160 14.12 -9.29 9.22
CA GLY A 160 14.70 -8.23 8.38
C GLY A 160 13.95 -7.97 7.08
N LYS A 161 12.81 -8.61 6.88
CA LYS A 161 11.90 -8.28 5.78
C LYS A 161 11.07 -7.06 6.09
N ILE A 162 10.53 -6.44 5.06
CA ILE A 162 9.52 -5.40 5.18
C ILE A 162 8.15 -6.07 5.04
N ARG A 163 7.25 -5.79 5.98
CA ARG A 163 5.83 -6.10 5.87
C ARG A 163 5.09 -4.80 5.62
N LEU A 164 4.49 -4.70 4.44
CA LEU A 164 3.67 -3.55 4.06
C LEU A 164 2.21 -3.91 4.30
N PHE A 165 1.54 -3.17 5.17
CA PHE A 165 0.09 -3.14 5.33
C PHE A 165 -0.47 -2.08 4.39
N TYR A 166 -1.66 -2.32 3.85
CA TYR A 166 -2.34 -1.37 2.97
C TYR A 166 -3.85 -1.58 2.97
N LEU A 167 -4.55 -0.49 2.74
CA LEU A 167 -5.98 -0.44 2.54
C LEU A 167 -6.35 -0.99 1.16
N VAL A 168 -7.42 -1.78 1.11
CA VAL A 168 -8.12 -2.19 -0.10
C VAL A 168 -9.59 -1.82 0.06
N PHE A 169 -10.04 -0.87 -0.77
CA PHE A 169 -11.44 -0.49 -0.84
C PHE A 169 -12.31 -1.61 -1.42
N PRO A 170 -13.61 -1.65 -1.07
CA PRO A 170 -14.57 -2.44 -1.82
C PRO A 170 -14.60 -2.05 -3.30
N GLU A 171 -14.94 -3.00 -4.19
CA GLU A 171 -14.99 -2.76 -5.65
C GLU A 171 -15.97 -1.63 -6.02
N LYS A 172 -17.05 -1.47 -5.22
CA LYS A 172 -18.01 -0.39 -5.40
C LYS A 172 -17.72 0.70 -4.38
N LYS A 173 -17.41 1.90 -4.88
CA LYS A 173 -17.31 3.09 -4.03
C LYS A 173 -18.64 3.28 -3.28
N PRO A 174 -18.62 3.37 -1.94
CA PRO A 174 -19.83 3.61 -1.17
C PRO A 174 -20.47 4.95 -1.60
N PRO A 175 -21.82 5.03 -1.69
CA PRO A 175 -22.48 6.30 -1.96
C PRO A 175 -22.23 7.26 -0.79
N LEU A 176 -22.09 8.55 -1.08
CA LEU A 176 -21.92 9.58 -0.05
C LEU A 176 -23.28 9.99 0.54
N ASP A 177 -23.29 10.42 1.80
CA ASP A 177 -24.40 11.10 2.42
C ASP A 177 -24.41 12.61 2.12
N GLU A 178 -25.40 13.31 2.68
CA GLU A 178 -25.58 14.75 2.49
C GLU A 178 -24.39 15.60 3.00
N ASN A 179 -23.56 15.04 3.88
CA ASN A 179 -22.36 15.67 4.42
C ASN A 179 -21.08 15.20 3.70
N GLY A 180 -21.22 14.47 2.59
CA GLY A 180 -20.10 13.93 1.83
C GLY A 180 -19.42 12.74 2.48
N GLN A 181 -20.01 12.11 3.51
CA GLN A 181 -19.43 10.95 4.19
C GLN A 181 -19.86 9.64 3.53
N PRO A 182 -18.98 8.63 3.42
CA PRO A 182 -19.34 7.31 2.91
C PRO A 182 -20.49 6.64 3.69
N LYS A 183 -21.57 6.23 3.01
CA LYS A 183 -22.64 5.41 3.60
C LYS A 183 -22.24 3.94 3.67
N PRO A 184 -22.51 3.24 4.78
CA PRO A 184 -22.26 1.80 4.87
C PRO A 184 -23.04 1.01 3.81
N THR A 185 -22.34 0.20 3.00
CA THR A 185 -22.93 -0.66 1.96
C THR A 185 -23.07 -2.12 2.42
N GLY A 186 -22.46 -2.48 3.55
CA GLY A 186 -22.26 -3.87 3.98
C GLY A 186 -21.09 -4.58 3.29
N GLU A 187 -20.49 -3.97 2.26
CA GLU A 187 -19.20 -4.41 1.74
C GLU A 187 -18.09 -4.05 2.73
N LYS A 188 -17.09 -4.92 2.86
CA LYS A 188 -16.02 -4.73 3.84
C LYS A 188 -14.84 -4.01 3.23
N THR A 189 -14.41 -2.95 3.90
CA THR A 189 -13.09 -2.38 3.74
C THR A 189 -12.07 -3.29 4.41
N LYS A 190 -10.92 -3.52 3.76
CA LYS A 190 -9.92 -4.50 4.22
C LYS A 190 -8.56 -3.85 4.36
N ILE A 191 -7.87 -4.15 5.45
CA ILE A 191 -6.43 -3.97 5.57
C ILE A 191 -5.79 -5.30 5.20
N LYS A 192 -4.98 -5.31 4.13
CA LYS A 192 -4.19 -6.48 3.70
C LYS A 192 -2.73 -6.23 3.99
N SER A 193 -1.89 -7.22 3.72
CA SER A 193 -0.45 -7.09 3.87
C SER A 193 0.33 -7.89 2.84
N ALA A 194 1.57 -7.47 2.59
CA ALA A 194 2.50 -8.13 1.70
C ALA A 194 3.92 -8.08 2.27
N ILE A 195 4.76 -9.05 1.90
CA ILE A 195 6.13 -9.22 2.42
C ILE A 195 7.15 -8.99 1.30
N SER A 196 8.22 -8.26 1.61
CA SER A 196 9.35 -8.02 0.70
C SER A 196 10.70 -8.19 1.40
N ASN A 197 11.69 -8.70 0.65
CA ASN A 197 13.09 -8.72 1.08
C ASN A 197 13.88 -7.48 0.62
N ASP A 198 13.44 -6.80 -0.44
CA ASP A 198 14.17 -5.70 -1.07
C ASP A 198 13.52 -4.32 -0.89
N GLY A 199 12.24 -4.32 -0.49
CA GLY A 199 11.39 -3.14 -0.33
C GLY A 199 10.74 -2.65 -1.62
N ILE A 200 10.87 -3.38 -2.73
CA ILE A 200 10.35 -3.01 -4.06
C ILE A 200 9.37 -4.07 -4.56
N ASN A 201 9.74 -5.35 -4.44
CA ASN A 201 8.95 -6.48 -4.89
C ASN A 201 8.32 -7.17 -3.68
N PHE A 202 7.01 -7.11 -3.59
CA PHE A 202 6.22 -7.66 -2.51
C PHE A 202 5.41 -8.87 -2.97
N LYS A 203 5.24 -9.82 -2.07
CA LYS A 203 4.30 -10.93 -2.22
C LYS A 203 3.18 -10.77 -1.21
N GLU A 204 1.94 -10.68 -1.70
CA GLU A 204 0.77 -10.55 -0.85
C GLU A 204 0.59 -11.77 0.07
N GLU A 205 0.22 -11.50 1.32
CA GLU A 205 -0.15 -12.53 2.28
C GLU A 205 -1.63 -12.89 2.16
N LYS A 206 -1.95 -14.17 2.35
CA LYS A 206 -3.33 -14.67 2.21
C LYS A 206 -4.24 -14.08 3.28
N GLY A 207 -5.36 -13.48 2.86
CA GLY A 207 -6.41 -12.98 3.75
C GLY A 207 -6.18 -11.55 4.23
N ALA A 208 -7.22 -10.97 4.84
CA ALA A 208 -7.15 -9.64 5.43
C ALA A 208 -6.56 -9.72 6.85
N ARG A 209 -5.80 -8.69 7.22
CA ARG A 209 -5.28 -8.47 8.58
C ARG A 209 -6.36 -7.92 9.50
N TYR A 210 -7.21 -7.06 8.94
CA TYR A 210 -8.38 -6.49 9.58
C TYR A 210 -9.44 -6.19 8.50
N GLU A 211 -10.72 -6.33 8.83
CA GLU A 211 -11.81 -5.97 7.93
C GLU A 211 -13.00 -5.42 8.72
N SER A 212 -13.66 -4.41 8.16
CA SER A 212 -14.83 -3.78 8.78
C SER A 212 -15.86 -3.39 7.73
N THR A 213 -17.14 -3.42 8.12
CA THR A 213 -18.22 -2.78 7.35
C THR A 213 -18.31 -1.29 7.58
N ASP A 214 -17.66 -0.79 8.64
CA ASP A 214 -17.42 0.64 8.82
C ASP A 214 -16.37 1.12 7.82
N PHE A 215 -16.43 2.40 7.46
CA PHE A 215 -15.37 3.02 6.68
C PHE A 215 -14.13 3.20 7.56
N ILE A 216 -13.04 2.54 7.17
CA ILE A 216 -11.76 2.55 7.89
C ILE A 216 -10.60 2.89 6.96
N THR A 217 -9.61 3.62 7.47
CA THR A 217 -8.43 4.08 6.72
C THR A 217 -7.18 4.08 7.61
N ASP A 218 -6.02 4.37 7.02
CA ASP A 218 -4.80 4.76 7.74
C ASP A 218 -4.35 3.79 8.85
N PRO A 219 -3.98 2.54 8.53
CA PRO A 219 -3.57 1.56 9.53
C PRO A 219 -2.19 1.88 10.14
N ASP A 220 -2.12 2.16 11.44
CA ASP A 220 -0.87 2.27 12.19
C ASP A 220 -0.55 0.97 12.93
N VAL A 221 0.41 0.20 12.42
CA VAL A 221 0.77 -1.11 12.97
C VAL A 221 2.09 -1.04 13.73
N VAL A 222 2.06 -1.49 14.99
CA VAL A 222 3.22 -1.50 15.89
C VAL A 222 3.16 -2.68 16.85
N LYS A 223 4.32 -3.18 17.28
CA LYS A 223 4.44 -4.17 18.34
C LYS A 223 4.72 -3.48 19.67
N ILE A 224 3.82 -3.64 20.64
CA ILE A 224 3.94 -3.11 22.01
C ILE A 224 4.09 -4.28 22.97
N GLY A 225 5.27 -4.40 23.57
CA GLY A 225 5.64 -5.59 24.34
C GLY A 225 5.58 -6.86 23.48
N ASN A 226 4.74 -7.82 23.87
CA ASN A 226 4.54 -9.08 23.15
C ASN A 226 3.29 -9.09 22.24
N LYS A 227 2.58 -7.97 22.13
CA LYS A 227 1.29 -7.87 21.44
C LYS A 227 1.40 -6.91 20.27
N TRP A 228 0.80 -7.26 19.14
CA TRP A 228 0.66 -6.38 17.99
C TRP A 228 -0.59 -5.54 18.14
N PHE A 229 -0.46 -4.25 17.82
CA PHE A 229 -1.57 -3.32 17.72
C PHE A 229 -1.64 -2.79 16.29
N MET A 230 -2.86 -2.61 15.83
CA MET A 230 -3.21 -1.87 14.64
C MET A 230 -4.19 -0.79 15.09
N TYR A 231 -3.77 0.46 15.05
CA TYR A 231 -4.68 1.59 15.22
C TYR A 231 -5.22 1.96 13.86
N VAL A 232 -6.52 2.20 13.77
CA VAL A 232 -7.19 2.40 12.47
C VAL A 232 -8.12 3.59 12.59
N SER A 233 -8.09 4.45 11.60
CA SER A 233 -9.04 5.54 11.48
C SER A 233 -10.44 4.97 11.23
N LYS A 234 -11.43 5.39 12.01
CA LYS A 234 -12.86 5.12 11.80
C LYS A 234 -13.58 6.47 11.77
N GLY A 235 -13.54 7.13 10.62
CA GLY A 235 -13.99 8.51 10.48
C GLY A 235 -13.12 9.44 11.33
N ARG A 236 -13.69 10.06 12.37
CA ARG A 236 -12.95 10.93 13.32
C ARG A 236 -12.32 10.15 14.48
N GLU A 237 -12.77 8.94 14.73
CA GLU A 237 -12.35 8.12 15.86
C GLU A 237 -11.08 7.32 15.51
N LEU A 238 -10.14 7.18 16.46
CA LEU A 238 -9.08 6.19 16.39
C LEU A 238 -9.47 4.96 17.20
N ILE A 239 -9.57 3.83 16.53
CA ILE A 239 -9.83 2.53 17.19
C ILE A 239 -8.54 1.74 17.32
N ALA A 240 -8.42 0.96 18.39
CA ALA A 240 -7.38 -0.05 18.54
C ALA A 240 -7.95 -1.43 18.20
N ALA A 241 -7.20 -2.16 17.39
CA ALA A 241 -7.34 -3.59 17.21
C ALA A 241 -6.01 -4.28 17.52
N SER A 242 -6.04 -5.54 17.91
CA SER A 242 -4.83 -6.23 18.32
C SER A 242 -4.75 -7.69 17.95
N SER A 243 -3.51 -8.19 17.98
CA SER A 243 -3.15 -9.54 17.57
C SER A 243 -1.99 -10.07 18.40
N THR A 244 -1.97 -11.37 18.68
CA THR A 244 -0.86 -12.03 19.38
C THR A 244 0.27 -12.45 18.44
N ASP A 245 -0.04 -12.66 17.15
CA ASP A 245 0.89 -13.12 16.12
C ASP A 245 1.12 -12.06 15.02
N GLY A 246 0.32 -10.99 15.02
CA GLY A 246 0.35 -9.96 14.00
C GLY A 246 -0.32 -10.40 12.69
N ASP A 247 -1.00 -11.54 12.67
CA ASP A 247 -1.67 -12.08 11.48
C ASP A 247 -3.10 -11.55 11.38
N THR A 248 -3.96 -11.87 12.34
CA THR A 248 -5.35 -11.36 12.36
C THR A 248 -5.55 -10.44 13.55
N PHE A 249 -6.03 -9.22 13.30
CA PHE A 249 -6.31 -8.22 14.32
C PHE A 249 -7.80 -8.24 14.68
N LYS A 250 -8.08 -8.04 15.97
CA LYS A 250 -9.44 -7.99 16.52
C LYS A 250 -9.65 -6.66 17.23
N TYR A 251 -10.80 -6.04 17.00
CA TYR A 251 -11.18 -4.80 17.69
C TYR A 251 -11.07 -4.96 19.21
N ASP A 252 -10.43 -3.98 19.86
CA ASP A 252 -10.38 -3.86 21.31
C ASP A 252 -11.34 -2.76 21.79
N LYS A 253 -11.04 -1.49 21.46
CA LYS A 253 -11.82 -0.32 21.87
C LYS A 253 -11.51 0.92 21.03
N SER A 254 -12.37 1.93 21.18
CA SER A 254 -12.01 3.32 20.90
C SER A 254 -10.85 3.78 21.80
N ILE A 255 -9.82 4.40 21.25
CA ILE A 255 -8.75 5.02 22.04
C ILE A 255 -8.73 6.55 21.93
N ARG A 256 -9.37 7.12 20.90
CA ARG A 256 -9.50 8.58 20.74
C ARG A 256 -10.74 8.94 19.91
N THR A 257 -11.41 10.03 20.24
CA THR A 257 -12.63 10.50 19.54
C THR A 257 -12.36 11.48 18.39
N THR A 258 -11.13 12.00 18.30
CA THR A 258 -10.60 12.86 17.23
C THR A 258 -9.16 12.40 16.93
N GLY A 259 -8.51 12.89 15.88
CA GLY A 259 -7.13 12.51 15.55
C GLY A 259 -6.97 11.03 15.22
N SER A 260 -7.69 10.62 14.17
CA SER A 260 -7.84 9.24 13.72
C SER A 260 -6.73 8.73 12.81
N VAL A 261 -5.91 9.62 12.24
CA VAL A 261 -4.73 9.25 11.47
C VAL A 261 -3.52 9.38 12.37
N SER A 262 -2.74 8.30 12.49
CA SER A 262 -1.66 8.22 13.47
C SER A 262 -0.45 7.43 13.01
N LYS A 263 0.67 7.63 13.69
CA LYS A 263 1.88 6.81 13.60
C LYS A 263 2.47 6.59 14.98
N THR A 264 2.73 5.34 15.34
CA THR A 264 3.29 4.97 16.64
C THR A 264 4.75 4.54 16.51
N VAL A 265 5.60 5.11 17.35
CA VAL A 265 7.03 4.78 17.44
C VAL A 265 7.43 4.42 18.87
N ALA A 266 8.40 3.54 19.01
CA ALA A 266 9.00 3.25 20.32
C ALA A 266 9.93 4.40 20.72
N THR A 267 9.82 4.87 21.96
CA THR A 267 10.70 5.91 22.54
C THR A 267 11.73 5.34 23.51
N GLY A 268 11.72 4.02 23.73
CA GLY A 268 12.63 3.31 24.64
C GLY A 268 12.01 3.06 26.02
N GLY A 269 12.61 2.16 26.80
CA GLY A 269 12.15 1.84 28.16
C GLY A 269 10.72 1.29 28.26
N GLY A 270 10.23 0.64 27.20
CA GLY A 270 8.85 0.13 27.14
C GLY A 270 7.78 1.21 26.93
N LYS A 271 8.18 2.42 26.55
CA LYS A 271 7.29 3.52 26.20
C LYS A 271 7.19 3.70 24.69
N TYR A 272 6.05 4.19 24.28
CA TYR A 272 5.70 4.45 22.89
C TYR A 272 5.06 5.82 22.79
N ARG A 273 5.32 6.51 21.69
CA ARG A 273 4.69 7.79 21.33
C ARG A 273 3.90 7.59 20.04
N GLN A 274 2.65 8.02 20.06
CA GLN A 274 1.82 8.09 18.87
C GLN A 274 1.69 9.54 18.47
N PHE A 275 2.16 9.84 17.26
CA PHE A 275 1.86 11.09 16.56
C PHE A 275 0.51 10.96 15.89
N TYR A 276 -0.30 12.00 15.88
CA TYR A 276 -1.61 11.97 15.23
C TYR A 276 -2.02 13.33 14.70
N CYS A 277 -2.94 13.35 13.73
CA CYS A 277 -3.47 14.59 13.18
C CYS A 277 -4.38 15.30 14.19
N GLY A 278 -3.86 16.31 14.86
CA GLY A 278 -4.60 17.17 15.77
C GLY A 278 -5.36 18.28 15.03
N ASP A 279 -6.08 19.10 15.80
CA ASP A 279 -6.95 20.16 15.24
C ASP A 279 -6.16 21.31 14.56
N GLY A 280 -4.84 21.40 14.77
CA GLY A 280 -3.98 22.47 14.25
C GLY A 280 -2.61 22.00 13.75
N GLY A 281 -2.49 20.72 13.39
CA GLY A 281 -1.24 20.11 12.92
C GLY A 281 -1.06 18.70 13.48
N ILE A 282 0.15 18.36 13.90
CA ILE A 282 0.47 17.04 14.45
C ILE A 282 0.70 17.17 15.95
N ASP A 283 -0.09 16.45 16.72
CA ASP A 283 0.03 16.32 18.17
C ASP A 283 0.61 14.94 18.52
N SER A 284 0.85 14.68 19.81
CA SER A 284 1.33 13.38 20.26
C SER A 284 0.78 12.94 21.61
N ALA A 285 0.72 11.64 21.81
CA ALA A 285 0.35 10.99 23.08
C ALA A 285 1.29 9.83 23.37
N VAL A 286 1.43 9.48 24.65
CA VAL A 286 2.29 8.37 25.08
C VAL A 286 1.51 7.23 25.72
N THR A 287 2.04 6.02 25.55
CA THR A 287 1.52 4.81 26.19
C THR A 287 2.66 3.89 26.64
N SER A 288 2.33 2.95 27.52
CA SER A 288 3.15 1.78 27.84
C SER A 288 2.43 0.45 27.60
N ASP A 289 1.13 0.49 27.29
CA ASP A 289 0.28 -0.71 27.15
C ASP A 289 -0.48 -0.79 25.81
N GLY A 290 -0.45 0.27 24.99
CA GLY A 290 -1.12 0.34 23.69
C GLY A 290 -2.61 0.67 23.74
N LEU A 291 -3.19 0.81 24.93
CA LEU A 291 -4.64 1.01 25.09
C LEU A 291 -4.98 2.25 25.90
N ASN A 292 -4.09 2.69 26.79
CA ASN A 292 -4.26 3.88 27.60
C ASN A 292 -3.20 4.90 27.17
N TRP A 293 -3.68 6.05 26.71
CA TRP A 293 -2.88 7.10 26.13
C TRP A 293 -2.96 8.35 27.00
N THR A 294 -1.85 9.05 27.13
CA THR A 294 -1.78 10.36 27.78
C THR A 294 -1.25 11.36 26.76
N ASP A 295 -2.06 12.36 26.43
CA ASP A 295 -1.68 13.40 25.48
C ASP A 295 -0.50 14.21 26.05
N GLU A 296 0.45 14.55 25.18
CA GLU A 296 1.60 15.37 25.51
C GLU A 296 1.29 16.84 25.20
N GLU A 297 1.72 17.75 26.06
CA GLU A 297 1.40 19.18 25.89
C GLU A 297 2.04 19.78 24.63
N GLY A 298 1.22 20.47 23.84
CA GLY A 298 1.62 21.19 22.64
C GLY A 298 1.66 20.34 21.37
N SER A 299 1.78 21.02 20.23
CA SER A 299 1.86 20.37 18.92
C SER A 299 3.32 20.15 18.50
N ARG A 300 3.58 19.00 17.88
CA ARG A 300 4.87 18.60 17.31
C ARG A 300 5.17 19.37 16.04
N LEU A 301 4.14 19.58 15.22
CA LEU A 301 4.14 20.45 14.05
C LEU A 301 2.84 21.25 14.04
N LYS A 302 2.92 22.53 13.70
CA LYS A 302 1.75 23.42 13.60
C LYS A 302 1.52 23.81 12.15
N THR A 303 0.25 23.88 11.76
CA THR A 303 -0.14 24.46 10.47
C THR A 303 0.13 25.96 10.46
N GLU A 304 0.72 26.46 9.39
CA GLU A 304 0.74 27.88 9.02
C GLU A 304 -0.50 28.21 8.14
N GLN A 305 -0.69 29.48 7.75
CA GLN A 305 -1.96 29.93 7.14
C GLN A 305 -2.36 29.12 5.90
N GLU A 306 -3.60 28.60 5.92
CA GLU A 306 -4.31 27.86 4.85
C GLU A 306 -3.74 26.47 4.48
N GLU A 307 -2.83 25.90 5.28
CA GLU A 307 -2.33 24.53 5.06
C GLU A 307 -2.95 23.49 6.01
N ILE A 308 -2.93 22.23 5.58
CA ILE A 308 -3.23 21.07 6.43
C ILE A 308 -1.93 20.27 6.56
N ILE A 309 -1.51 20.00 7.79
CA ILE A 309 -0.40 19.09 8.10
C ILE A 309 -1.00 17.88 8.83
N CYS A 310 -0.88 16.72 8.20
CA CYS A 310 -1.41 15.44 8.69
C CYS A 310 -0.53 14.29 8.15
N ASP A 311 -0.98 13.05 8.32
CA ASP A 311 -0.29 11.82 7.94
C ASP A 311 1.14 11.71 8.53
N PRO A 312 1.31 11.72 9.87
CA PRO A 312 2.61 11.48 10.48
C PRO A 312 3.20 10.13 10.06
N THR A 313 4.52 10.04 10.04
CA THR A 313 5.31 8.91 9.52
C THR A 313 6.57 8.68 10.33
#